data_AF-A0A7W8A8W8-F1
#
_entry.id   AF-A0A7W8A8W8-F1
#
_cell.length_a   1.000
_cell.length_b   1.000
_cell.length_c   1.000
_cell.angle_alpha   90.00
_cell.angle_beta   90.00
_cell.angle_gamma   90.00
#
_symmetry.space_group_name_H-M   'P 1'
#
loop_
_entity.id
_entity.type
_entity.pdbx_description
1 polymer ?
#
loop_
_entity_poly.entity_id
_entity_poly.type
_entity_poly.pdbx_seq_one_letter_code
_entity_poly.pdbx_strand_id
1 'polypeptide(L)'
;MGDQLTQQAVCNTMKGIVARVLQVEEGGIMSGSRITDLSLVESIKLLRIGGRIERVFGIELDNEVLFRTATLSELADEVHRLCLREQEQAA
;
A
#
# COMPACT_ATOMS: atom_id res chain seq x y z
N MET A 1 -14.63 2.96 18.15
CA MET A 1 -14.14 1.82 17.34
C MET A 1 -12.65 2.02 17.20
N GLY A 2 -11.84 1.23 17.91
CA GLY A 2 -10.40 1.36 17.84
C GLY A 2 -9.95 0.94 16.45
N ASP A 3 -9.26 1.84 15.74
CA ASP A 3 -8.54 1.51 14.51
C ASP A 3 -7.40 0.57 14.91
N GLN A 4 -7.72 -0.71 15.11
CA GLN A 4 -6.68 -1.72 15.21
C GLN A 4 -6.03 -1.77 13.84
N LEU A 5 -4.75 -1.38 13.81
CA LEU A 5 -3.87 -1.43 12.66
C LEU A 5 -3.65 -2.89 12.27
N THR A 6 -4.69 -3.55 11.76
CA THR A 6 -4.66 -4.95 11.35
C THR A 6 -4.20 -5.02 9.89
N GLN A 7 -3.50 -6.08 9.53
CA GLN A 7 -3.10 -6.38 8.16
C GLN A 7 -4.27 -6.25 7.17
N GLN A 8 -5.47 -6.69 7.56
CA GLN A 8 -6.67 -6.57 6.74
C GLN A 8 -7.11 -5.11 6.53
N ALA A 9 -7.03 -4.27 7.57
CA ALA A 9 -7.35 -2.84 7.46
C ALA A 9 -6.33 -2.10 6.59
N VAL A 10 -5.05 -2.43 6.73
CA VAL A 10 -3.97 -1.90 5.87
C VAL A 10 -4.21 -2.29 4.41
N CYS A 11 -4.51 -3.57 4.15
CA CYS A 11 -4.80 -4.08 2.81
C CYS A 11 -6.02 -3.39 2.18
N ASN A 12 -7.13 -3.23 2.92
CA ASN A 12 -8.32 -2.53 2.45
C ASN A 12 -8.04 -1.06 2.12
N THR A 13 -7.30 -0.37 2.99
CA THR A 13 -6.90 1.03 2.76
C THR A 13 -6.02 1.16 1.53
N MET A 14 -5.06 0.25 1.36
CA MET A 14 -4.18 0.23 0.20
C MET A 14 -4.94 -0.04 -1.10
N LYS A 15 -5.93 -0.94 -1.10
CA LYS A 15 -6.82 -1.13 -2.26
C LYS A 15 -7.48 0.18 -2.67
N GLY A 16 -8.02 0.92 -1.71
CA GLY A 16 -8.62 2.24 -1.97
C GLY A 16 -7.61 3.26 -2.52
N ILE A 17 -6.37 3.27 -2.03
CA ILE A 17 -5.31 4.14 -2.55
C ILE A 17 -4.99 3.79 -4.00
N VAL A 18 -4.75 2.51 -4.29
CA VAL A 18 -4.41 2.02 -5.63
C VAL A 18 -5.56 2.28 -6.61
N ALA A 19 -6.80 1.96 -6.24
CA ALA A 19 -7.98 2.23 -7.04
C ALA A 19 -8.13 3.71 -7.41
N ARG A 20 -7.95 4.61 -6.43
CA ARG A 20 -8.00 6.06 -6.67
C ARG A 20 -6.88 6.55 -7.56
N VAL A 21 -5.66 6.02 -7.42
CA VAL A 21 -4.52 6.45 -8.25
C VAL A 21 -4.64 5.92 -9.67
N LEU A 22 -5.13 4.70 -9.84
CA LEU A 22 -5.34 4.07 -11.16
C LEU A 22 -6.66 4.45 -11.81
N GLN A 23 -7.56 5.11 -11.09
CA GLN A 23 -8.92 5.44 -11.52
C GLN A 23 -9.69 4.19 -11.99
N VAL A 24 -9.51 3.08 -11.26
CA VAL A 24 -10.21 1.82 -11.50
C VAL A 24 -11.16 1.51 -10.33
N GLU A 25 -12.11 0.63 -10.59
CA GLU A 25 -13.03 0.17 -9.54
C GLU A 25 -12.30 -0.71 -8.52
N GLU A 26 -12.51 -0.44 -7.22
CA GLU A 26 -11.91 -1.19 -6.11
C GLU A 26 -12.23 -2.69 -6.20
N GLY A 27 -13.41 -3.06 -6.71
CA GLY A 27 -13.84 -4.45 -6.90
C GLY A 27 -13.00 -5.23 -7.91
N GLY A 28 -12.25 -4.54 -8.79
CA GLY A 28 -11.32 -5.16 -9.74
C GLY A 28 -9.94 -5.45 -9.17
N ILE A 29 -9.62 -4.95 -7.97
CA ILE A 29 -8.28 -5.10 -7.36
C ILE A 29 -8.30 -6.24 -6.33
N MET A 30 -7.72 -7.37 -6.74
CA MET A 30 -7.54 -8.51 -5.85
C MET A 30 -6.30 -8.33 -5.00
N SER A 31 -6.29 -8.89 -3.79
CA SER A 31 -5.14 -8.79 -2.88
C SER A 31 -3.89 -9.48 -3.48
N GLY A 32 -4.10 -10.53 -4.27
CA GLY A 32 -3.05 -11.21 -5.04
C GLY A 32 -2.67 -10.53 -6.36
N SER A 33 -3.30 -9.42 -6.74
CA SER A 33 -2.93 -8.67 -7.94
C SER A 33 -1.54 -8.08 -7.76
N ARG A 34 -0.68 -8.27 -8.77
CA ARG A 34 0.61 -7.59 -8.81
C ARG A 34 0.40 -6.14 -9.18
N ILE A 35 0.94 -5.21 -8.40
CA ILE A 35 0.82 -3.77 -8.71
C ILE A 35 1.46 -3.47 -10.06
N THR A 36 2.56 -4.13 -10.39
CA THR A 36 3.25 -3.97 -11.69
C THR A 36 2.49 -4.56 -12.89
N ASP A 37 1.55 -5.47 -12.65
CA ASP A 37 0.78 -6.15 -13.70
C ASP A 37 -0.58 -5.47 -13.96
N LEU A 38 -0.95 -4.49 -13.10
CA LEU A 38 -2.05 -3.59 -13.39
C LEU A 38 -1.64 -2.76 -14.61
N SER A 39 -2.26 -3.04 -15.76
CA SER A 39 -1.87 -2.56 -17.10
C SER A 39 -1.80 -1.03 -17.27
N LEU A 40 -2.16 -0.28 -16.22
CA LEU A 40 -2.19 1.18 -16.15
C LEU A 40 -1.09 1.77 -15.26
N VAL A 41 -0.25 0.96 -14.62
CA VAL A 41 0.82 1.40 -13.72
C VAL A 41 2.05 1.78 -14.54
N GLU A 42 2.09 3.04 -14.97
CA GLU A 42 3.34 3.69 -15.37
C GLU A 42 4.16 3.98 -14.10
N SER A 43 5.50 3.98 -14.18
CA SER A 43 6.39 4.19 -13.03
C SER A 43 6.05 5.44 -12.19
N ILE A 44 5.49 6.48 -12.82
CA ILE A 44 5.01 7.70 -12.15
C ILE A 44 3.82 7.43 -11.21
N LYS A 45 2.92 6.50 -11.59
CA LYS A 45 1.76 6.13 -10.76
C LYS A 45 2.18 5.28 -9.57
N LEU A 46 3.19 4.41 -9.71
CA LEU A 46 3.81 3.68 -8.59
C LEU A 46 4.34 4.63 -7.53
N LEU A 47 5.13 5.63 -7.92
CA LEU A 47 5.64 6.66 -7.01
C LEU A 47 4.50 7.45 -6.34
N ARG A 48 3.42 7.72 -7.07
CA ARG A 48 2.22 8.40 -6.52
C ARG A 48 1.46 7.51 -5.54
N ILE A 49 1.43 6.19 -5.73
CA ILE A 49 0.89 5.22 -4.77
C ILE A 49 1.76 5.22 -3.52
N GLY A 50 3.08 5.07 -3.67
CA GLY A 50 4.07 5.12 -2.59
C GLY A 50 3.90 6.36 -1.71
N GLY A 51 4.03 7.54 -2.31
CA GLY A 51 3.90 8.81 -1.59
C GLY A 51 2.52 9.10 -1.00
N ARG A 52 1.50 8.27 -1.31
CA ARG A 52 0.17 8.36 -0.71
C ARG A 52 0.01 7.35 0.41
N ILE A 53 0.61 6.16 0.29
CA ILE A 53 0.75 5.19 1.38
C ILE A 53 1.55 5.83 2.52
N GLU A 54 2.71 6.40 2.25
CA GLU A 54 3.56 7.08 3.23
C GLU A 54 2.77 8.13 4.04
N ARG A 55 2.04 9.01 3.34
CA ARG A 55 1.21 10.06 3.98
C ARG A 55 0.04 9.51 4.80
N VAL A 56 -0.59 8.42 4.36
CA VAL A 56 -1.76 7.85 5.04
C VAL A 56 -1.36 7.09 6.30
N PHE A 57 -0.26 6.34 6.22
CA PHE A 57 0.22 5.52 7.35
C PHE A 57 1.27 6.20 8.21
N GLY A 58 1.79 7.36 7.79
CA GLY A 58 2.83 8.09 8.50
C GLY A 58 4.17 7.36 8.51
N ILE A 59 4.48 6.63 7.44
CA ILE A 59 5.72 5.82 7.31
C ILE A 59 6.57 6.33 6.16
N GLU A 60 7.85 5.96 6.15
CA GLU A 60 8.74 6.11 5.00
C GLU A 60 8.85 4.76 4.28
N LEU A 61 8.51 4.72 2.99
CA LEU A 61 8.48 3.50 2.20
C LEU A 61 9.53 3.60 1.10
N ASP A 62 10.50 2.69 1.12
CA ASP A 62 11.47 2.62 0.04
C ASP A 62 10.77 2.29 -1.28
N ASN A 63 11.05 3.10 -2.31
CA ASN A 63 10.52 2.88 -3.64
C ASN A 63 10.92 1.49 -4.17
N GLU A 64 12.09 0.96 -3.79
CA GLU A 64 12.50 -0.38 -4.15
C GLU A 64 11.50 -1.44 -3.67
N VAL A 65 10.88 -1.26 -2.50
CA VAL A 65 9.84 -2.16 -1.98
C VAL A 65 8.66 -2.21 -2.93
N LEU A 66 8.20 -1.06 -3.44
CA LEU A 66 7.08 -0.99 -4.39
C LEU A 66 7.38 -1.75 -5.68
N PHE A 67 8.63 -1.67 -6.17
CA PHE A 67 9.06 -2.38 -7.39
C PHE A 67 9.33 -3.87 -7.15
N ARG A 68 9.77 -4.24 -5.94
CA ARG A 68 10.15 -5.61 -5.58
C ARG A 68 8.97 -6.47 -5.15
N THR A 69 7.95 -5.88 -4.50
CA THR A 69 6.78 -6.64 -4.04
C THR A 69 6.02 -7.24 -5.20
N ALA A 70 5.71 -8.54 -5.09
CA ALA A 70 4.97 -9.25 -6.11
C ALA A 70 3.49 -8.92 -6.07
N THR A 71 2.90 -8.67 -4.88
CA THR A 71 1.45 -8.46 -4.75
C THR A 71 1.08 -7.35 -3.79
N LEU A 72 -0.17 -6.87 -3.89
CA LEU A 72 -0.72 -5.87 -2.97
C LEU A 72 -0.71 -6.36 -1.51
N SER A 73 -0.99 -7.64 -1.28
CA SER A 73 -0.90 -8.25 0.06
C SER A 73 0.50 -8.16 0.63
N GLU A 74 1.53 -8.51 -0.16
CA GLU A 74 2.93 -8.44 0.31
C GLU A 74 3.35 -7.00 0.64
N LEU A 75 2.89 -6.03 -0.16
CA LEU A 75 3.12 -4.63 0.14
C LEU A 75 2.37 -4.19 1.41
N ALA A 76 1.15 -4.70 1.63
CA ALA A 76 0.40 -4.43 2.85
C ALA A 76 1.07 -5.00 4.10
N ASP A 77 1.71 -6.17 3.97
CA ASP A 77 2.48 -6.77 5.05
C ASP A 77 3.69 -5.93 5.41
N GLU A 78 4.38 -5.39 4.40
CA GLU A 78 5.53 -4.51 4.63
C GLU A 78 5.12 -3.19 5.29
N VAL A 79 4.07 -2.55 4.76
CA VAL A 79 3.50 -1.31 5.34
C VAL A 79 3.06 -1.54 6.78
N HIS A 80 2.40 -2.66 7.07
CA HIS A 80 2.00 -3.03 8.42
C HIS A 80 3.21 -3.20 9.36
N ARG A 81 4.27 -3.88 8.90
CA ARG A 81 5.52 -4.01 9.67
C ARG A 81 6.21 -2.68 9.94
N LEU A 82 6.26 -1.79 8.95
CA LEU A 82 6.85 -0.46 9.10
C LEU A 82 6.04 0.39 10.09
N CYS A 83 4.72 0.36 9.99
CA CYS A 83 3.86 1.15 10.88
C CYS A 83 3.97 0.67 12.33
N LEU A 84 4.12 -0.63 12.59
CA LEU A 84 4.41 -1.14 13.94
C LEU A 84 5.75 -0.61 14.47
N ARG A 85 6.81 -0.62 13.66
CA ARG A 85 8.13 -0.10 14.06
C ARG A 85 8.11 1.40 14.34
N GLU A 86 7.46 2.17 13.49
CA GLU A 86 7.32 3.63 13.68
C GLU A 86 6.52 3.94 14.96
N GLN A 87 5.46 3.18 15.24
CA GLN A 87 4.70 3.33 16.48
C GLN A 87 5.52 2.96 17.73
N GLU A 88 6.38 1.95 17.64
CA GLU A 88 7.31 1.59 18.72
C GLU A 88 8.40 2.65 18.93
N GLN A 89 8.83 3.36 17.89
CA GLN A 89 9.84 4.42 17.98
C GLN A 89 9.26 5.78 18.40
N ALA A 90 7.97 6.01 18.17
CA ALA A 90 7.26 7.23 18.54
C ALA A 90 6.67 7.20 19.97
N ALA A 91 6.75 6.06 20.68
CA ALA A 91 6.26 5.85 22.04
C ALA A 91 7.37 5.96 23.10
#